data_AF-A0A662BLH0-F1
#
_entry.id   AF-A0A662BLH0-F1
#
_cell.length_a   1.000
_cell.length_b   1.000
_cell.length_c   1.000
_cell.angle_alpha   90.00
_cell.angle_beta   90.00
_cell.angle_gamma   90.00
#
_symmetry.space_group_name_H-M   'P 1'
#
loop_
_entity.id
_entity.type
_entity.pdbx_description
1 polymer ?
#
loop_
_entity_poly.entity_id
_entity_poly.type
_entity_poly.pdbx_seq_one_letter_code
_entity_poly.pdbx_strand_id
1 'polypeptide(L)'
;MLGGCDTADDNNPSPVPDARDKFVGNWNVTEHCSKSNYVVTIDKDPSNSAQVLINNFADAKAGQPDTAIIAGSSIVLYAQVNSENWLIEGSGHYNSDETIDWAYALTIGGTQDNCSATFVKN
;
A
#
# COMPACT_ATOMS: atom_id res chain seq x y z
N MET A 1 8.83 -8.79 60.47
CA MET A 1 8.39 -7.66 59.64
C MET A 1 8.70 -8.01 58.21
N LEU A 2 7.67 -8.33 57.42
CA LEU A 2 7.80 -8.61 55.99
C LEU A 2 7.78 -7.25 55.28
N GLY A 3 8.94 -6.79 54.82
CA GLY A 3 9.08 -5.60 53.98
C GLY A 3 8.95 -6.01 52.52
N GLY A 4 7.85 -5.61 51.88
CA GLY A 4 7.64 -5.79 50.45
C GLY A 4 8.57 -4.87 49.65
N CYS A 5 9.24 -5.44 48.66
CA CYS A 5 9.86 -4.65 47.60
C CYS A 5 8.74 -4.24 46.63
N ASP A 6 8.46 -2.94 46.62
CA ASP A 6 7.66 -2.25 45.63
C ASP A 6 8.52 -2.12 44.36
N THR A 7 8.30 -3.00 43.38
CA THR A 7 8.75 -2.74 42.00
C THR A 7 7.64 -2.00 41.30
N ALA A 8 7.73 -0.67 41.29
CA ALA A 8 7.08 0.16 40.29
C ALA A 8 7.73 -0.16 38.94
N ASP A 9 7.26 -1.23 38.31
CA ASP A 9 7.42 -1.49 36.90
C ASP A 9 6.10 -1.11 36.23
N ASP A 10 6.08 -0.02 35.48
CA ASP A 10 5.01 0.19 34.51
C ASP A 10 5.61 0.76 33.23
N ASN A 11 6.30 -0.16 32.55
CA ASN A 11 6.57 -0.21 31.13
C ASN A 11 5.36 0.27 30.30
N ASN A 12 5.25 1.58 30.05
CA ASN A 12 4.38 2.09 29.00
C ASN A 12 5.21 2.28 27.72
N PRO A 13 5.37 1.24 26.87
CA PRO A 13 6.02 1.46 25.58
C PRO A 13 5.19 2.47 24.79
N SER A 14 5.84 3.53 24.29
CA SER A 14 5.22 4.42 23.31
C SER A 14 4.53 3.59 22.22
N PRO A 15 3.33 4.00 21.76
CA PRO A 15 2.62 3.25 20.73
C PRO A 15 3.53 3.06 19.52
N VAL A 16 3.74 1.80 19.13
CA VAL A 16 4.50 1.46 17.93
C VAL A 16 3.76 2.05 16.73
N PRO A 17 4.40 2.91 15.91
CA PRO A 17 3.77 3.48 14.73
C PRO A 17 3.28 2.39 13.79
N ASP A 18 2.07 2.53 13.23
CA ASP A 18 1.54 1.57 12.27
C ASP A 18 2.28 1.74 10.95
N ALA A 19 2.96 0.67 10.49
CA ALA A 19 3.78 0.73 9.28
C ALA A 19 3.01 1.17 8.03
N ARG A 20 1.68 1.02 8.03
CA ARG A 20 0.78 1.41 6.94
C ARG A 20 0.56 2.92 6.87
N ASP A 21 0.75 3.66 7.97
CA ASP A 21 0.39 5.08 8.09
C ASP A 21 0.99 5.95 6.98
N LYS A 22 2.22 5.66 6.56
CA LYS A 22 2.87 6.42 5.49
C LYS A 22 2.22 6.23 4.11
N PHE A 23 1.67 5.05 3.85
CA PHE A 23 1.02 4.72 2.57
C PHE A 23 -0.43 5.20 2.49
N VAL A 24 -1.10 5.36 3.64
CA VAL A 24 -2.51 5.76 3.68
C VAL A 24 -2.69 7.19 3.18
N GLY A 25 -3.67 7.41 2.31
CA GLY A 25 -4.01 8.71 1.75
C GLY A 25 -4.48 8.65 0.30
N ASN A 26 -4.63 9.84 -0.28
CA ASN A 26 -4.90 10.01 -1.71
C ASN A 26 -3.61 10.34 -2.44
N TRP A 27 -3.47 9.79 -3.64
CA TRP A 27 -2.26 9.83 -4.43
C TRP A 27 -2.58 10.24 -5.86
N ASN A 28 -1.97 11.32 -6.33
CA ASN A 28 -1.95 11.65 -7.76
C ASN A 28 -0.96 10.71 -8.45
N VAL A 29 -1.45 9.97 -9.45
CA VAL A 29 -0.65 8.98 -10.17
C VAL A 29 -0.23 9.53 -11.53
N THR A 30 1.06 9.41 -11.83
CA THR A 30 1.60 9.53 -13.18
C THR A 30 2.03 8.15 -13.67
N GLU A 31 1.31 7.58 -14.62
CA GLU A 31 1.60 6.25 -15.14
C GLU A 31 2.34 6.31 -16.48
N HIS A 32 3.42 5.53 -16.63
CA HIS A 32 4.30 5.63 -17.79
C HIS A 32 3.93 4.70 -18.94
N CYS A 33 3.26 3.57 -18.68
CA CYS A 33 2.90 2.61 -19.74
C CYS A 33 1.68 3.06 -20.57
N SER A 34 0.68 3.68 -19.94
CA SER A 34 -0.54 4.15 -20.61
C SER A 34 -0.59 5.67 -20.84
N LYS A 35 0.34 6.45 -20.28
CA LYS A 35 0.31 7.93 -20.20
C LYS A 35 -0.99 8.47 -19.62
N SER A 36 -1.45 7.86 -18.53
CA SER A 36 -2.66 8.26 -17.80
C SER A 36 -2.31 9.02 -16.52
N ASN A 37 -3.20 9.94 -16.13
CA ASN A 37 -3.16 10.61 -14.83
C ASN A 37 -4.50 10.38 -14.13
N TYR A 38 -4.46 9.87 -12.91
CA TYR A 38 -5.63 9.52 -12.12
C TYR A 38 -5.30 9.60 -10.62
N VAL A 39 -6.30 9.38 -9.78
CA VAL A 39 -6.13 9.38 -8.31
C VAL A 39 -6.31 7.96 -7.78
N VAL A 40 -5.44 7.57 -6.87
CA VAL A 40 -5.54 6.34 -6.08
C VAL A 40 -5.79 6.68 -4.62
N THR A 41 -6.64 5.92 -3.95
CA THR A 41 -6.83 6.00 -2.50
C THR A 41 -6.31 4.72 -1.87
N ILE A 42 -5.44 4.85 -0.87
CA ILE A 42 -4.92 3.74 -0.08
C ILE A 42 -5.48 3.84 1.34
N ASP A 43 -6.18 2.79 1.76
CA ASP A 43 -6.79 2.67 3.09
C ASP A 43 -6.19 1.50 3.87
N LYS A 44 -6.28 1.54 5.20
CA LYS A 44 -5.90 0.38 6.03
C LYS A 44 -6.94 -0.72 5.87
N ASP A 45 -6.49 -1.96 5.77
CA ASP A 45 -7.37 -3.10 5.98
C ASP A 45 -7.67 -3.24 7.49
N PRO A 46 -8.93 -3.13 7.95
CA PRO A 46 -9.28 -3.31 9.35
C PRO A 46 -9.12 -4.76 9.83
N SER A 47 -9.07 -5.72 8.91
CA SER A 47 -8.96 -7.15 9.20
C SER A 47 -7.52 -7.67 9.22
N ASN A 48 -6.55 -6.89 8.71
CA ASN A 48 -5.16 -7.31 8.61
C ASN A 48 -4.19 -6.14 8.83
N SER A 49 -3.40 -6.20 9.92
CA SER A 49 -2.48 -5.14 10.34
C SER A 49 -1.29 -4.91 9.41
N ALA A 50 -0.99 -5.83 8.49
CA ALA A 50 0.07 -5.70 7.50
C ALA A 50 -0.46 -5.29 6.12
N GLN A 51 -1.77 -5.23 5.93
CA GLN A 51 -2.40 -5.03 4.62
C GLN A 51 -3.04 -3.65 4.47
N VAL A 52 -3.02 -3.16 3.23
CA VAL A 52 -3.77 -1.99 2.79
C VAL A 52 -4.69 -2.37 1.62
N LEU A 53 -5.73 -1.56 1.44
CA LEU A 53 -6.70 -1.61 0.37
C LEU A 53 -6.36 -0.48 -0.61
N ILE A 54 -6.15 -0.79 -1.88
CA ILE A 54 -5.79 0.16 -2.93
C ILE A 54 -6.97 0.30 -3.89
N ASN A 55 -7.56 1.48 -3.93
CA ASN A 55 -8.66 1.81 -4.83
C ASN A 55 -8.12 2.47 -6.11
N ASN A 56 -8.63 2.04 -7.27
CA ASN A 56 -8.28 2.59 -8.58
C ASN A 56 -6.81 2.36 -9.01
N PHE A 57 -6.19 1.25 -8.57
CA PHE A 57 -4.83 0.90 -9.04
C PHE A 57 -4.84 0.66 -10.55
N ALA A 58 -3.79 1.12 -11.26
CA ALA A 58 -3.69 1.07 -12.72
C ALA A 58 -4.91 1.65 -13.49
N ASP A 59 -5.59 2.66 -12.92
CA ASP A 59 -6.86 3.23 -13.43
C ASP A 59 -7.97 2.18 -13.65
N ALA A 60 -7.92 1.07 -12.89
CA ALA A 60 -8.98 0.08 -12.87
C ALA A 60 -10.23 0.73 -12.26
N LYS A 61 -11.24 0.95 -13.11
CA LYS A 61 -12.46 1.66 -12.74
C LYS A 61 -13.18 0.93 -11.60
N ALA A 62 -14.02 1.72 -10.91
CA ALA A 62 -14.67 1.39 -9.65
C ALA A 62 -15.09 -0.08 -9.48
N GLY A 63 -14.62 -0.68 -8.38
CA GLY A 63 -14.91 -2.06 -8.00
C GLY A 63 -14.42 -2.35 -6.59
N GLN A 64 -14.04 -3.61 -6.33
CA GLN A 64 -13.39 -3.97 -5.06
C GLN A 64 -11.95 -3.46 -5.06
N PRO A 65 -11.44 -2.98 -3.90
CA PRO A 65 -10.05 -2.55 -3.81
C PRO A 65 -9.10 -3.74 -3.98
N ASP A 66 -7.95 -3.47 -4.59
CA ASP A 66 -6.84 -4.40 -4.62
C ASP A 66 -6.16 -4.45 -3.26
N THR A 67 -5.48 -5.56 -2.97
CA THR A 67 -4.84 -5.77 -1.67
C THR A 67 -3.32 -5.74 -1.79
N ALA A 68 -2.64 -5.05 -0.88
CA ALA A 68 -1.18 -5.05 -0.83
C ALA A 68 -0.66 -5.17 0.60
N ILE A 69 0.50 -5.82 0.73
CA ILE A 69 1.18 -6.04 2.02
C ILE A 69 2.28 -5.01 2.21
N ILE A 70 2.35 -4.43 3.40
CA ILE A 70 3.38 -3.47 3.80
C ILE A 70 4.54 -4.21 4.46
N ALA A 71 5.74 -3.96 3.96
CA ALA A 71 7.00 -4.49 4.50
C ALA A 71 8.05 -3.37 4.56
N GLY A 72 8.19 -2.73 5.72
CA GLY A 72 9.11 -1.59 5.88
C GLY A 72 8.69 -0.42 4.99
N SER A 73 9.54 -0.02 4.03
CA SER A 73 9.23 1.01 3.03
C SER A 73 8.70 0.46 1.71
N SER A 74 8.43 -0.83 1.64
CA SER A 74 7.84 -1.46 0.46
C SER A 74 6.36 -1.71 0.66
N ILE A 75 5.59 -1.54 -0.41
CA ILE A 75 4.21 -1.99 -0.58
C ILE A 75 4.20 -3.05 -1.67
N VAL A 76 3.72 -4.25 -1.36
CA VAL A 76 3.81 -5.41 -2.26
C VAL A 76 2.41 -5.85 -2.65
N LEU A 77 2.12 -5.75 -3.94
CA LEU A 77 0.91 -6.24 -4.56
C LEU A 77 1.19 -7.64 -5.10
N TYR A 78 0.81 -8.67 -4.34
CA TYR A 78 0.90 -10.04 -4.84
C TYR A 78 -0.05 -10.26 -6.02
N ALA A 79 0.30 -11.20 -6.89
CA ALA A 79 -0.50 -11.59 -8.05
C ALA A 79 -1.97 -11.81 -7.67
N GLN A 80 -2.85 -10.97 -8.21
CA GLN A 80 -4.29 -11.06 -8.01
C GLN A 80 -5.04 -10.59 -9.25
N VAL A 81 -6.30 -11.00 -9.35
CA VAL A 81 -7.22 -10.53 -10.38
C VAL A 81 -8.05 -9.40 -9.79
N ASN A 82 -7.94 -8.20 -10.37
CA ASN A 82 -8.69 -7.04 -9.90
C ASN A 82 -10.16 -7.08 -10.39
N SER A 83 -10.94 -6.05 -10.04
CA SER A 83 -12.35 -5.95 -10.41
C SER A 83 -12.62 -5.85 -11.93
N GLU A 84 -11.63 -5.46 -12.72
CA GLU A 84 -11.69 -5.38 -14.18
C GLU A 84 -11.26 -6.70 -14.86
N ASN A 85 -11.02 -7.75 -14.07
CA ASN A 85 -10.51 -9.05 -14.53
C ASN A 85 -9.11 -8.97 -15.17
N TRP A 86 -8.29 -8.03 -14.70
CA TRP A 86 -6.87 -7.91 -15.07
C TRP A 86 -6.01 -8.61 -14.01
N LEU A 87 -5.00 -9.35 -14.45
CA LEU A 87 -4.00 -9.90 -13.54
C LEU A 87 -2.95 -8.81 -13.27
N ILE A 88 -2.79 -8.46 -12.00
CA ILE A 88 -1.87 -7.42 -11.53
C ILE A 88 -0.91 -8.01 -10.48
N GLU A 89 0.37 -7.62 -10.56
CA GLU A 89 1.41 -8.01 -9.60
C GLU A 89 2.51 -6.95 -9.60
N GLY A 90 3.04 -6.57 -8.44
CA GLY A 90 4.16 -5.64 -8.39
C GLY A 90 4.51 -5.16 -7.00
N SER A 91 5.34 -4.11 -6.97
CA SER A 91 5.72 -3.47 -5.72
C SER A 91 5.99 -1.99 -5.91
N GLY A 92 5.74 -1.24 -4.84
CA GLY A 92 6.09 0.16 -4.72
C GLY A 92 7.11 0.38 -3.60
N HIS A 93 7.94 1.41 -3.74
CA HIS A 93 8.83 1.89 -2.70
C HIS A 93 8.41 3.27 -2.25
N TYR A 94 8.15 3.44 -0.95
CA TYR A 94 7.86 4.73 -0.34
C TYR A 94 9.16 5.52 -0.13
N ASN A 95 9.21 6.71 -0.72
CA ASN A 95 10.32 7.64 -0.61
C ASN A 95 10.05 8.67 0.49
N SER A 96 11.12 9.29 1.01
CA SER A 96 11.01 10.28 2.09
C SER A 96 10.33 11.59 1.68
N ASP A 97 10.15 11.82 0.38
CA ASP A 97 9.48 12.99 -0.20
C ASP A 97 7.98 12.77 -0.45
N GLU A 98 7.39 11.78 0.22
CA GLU A 98 5.96 11.43 0.10
C GLU A 98 5.56 11.01 -1.31
N THR A 99 6.46 10.30 -1.99
CA THR A 99 6.17 9.60 -3.24
C THR A 99 6.21 8.08 -3.06
N ILE A 100 5.48 7.35 -3.91
CA ILE A 100 5.65 5.90 -4.07
C ILE A 100 6.01 5.62 -5.53
N ASP A 101 7.18 5.06 -5.76
CA ASP A 101 7.60 4.60 -7.08
C ASP A 101 7.23 3.13 -7.25
N TRP A 102 6.38 2.85 -8.23
CA TRP A 102 5.87 1.53 -8.54
C TRP A 102 6.55 0.92 -9.76
N ALA A 103 6.75 -0.40 -9.68
CA ALA A 103 7.00 -1.29 -10.81
C ALA A 103 6.04 -2.48 -10.70
N TYR A 104 5.27 -2.74 -11.75
CA TYR A 104 4.25 -3.79 -11.75
C TYR A 104 4.02 -4.37 -13.15
N ALA A 105 3.54 -5.60 -13.19
CA ALA A 105 3.00 -6.24 -14.37
C ALA A 105 1.49 -6.09 -14.39
N LEU A 106 0.95 -5.76 -15.57
CA LEU A 106 -0.47 -5.65 -15.85
C LEU A 106 -0.80 -6.56 -17.03
N THR A 107 -1.64 -7.57 -16.81
CA THR A 107 -2.04 -8.51 -17.87
C THR A 107 -3.53 -8.37 -18.18
N ILE A 108 -3.84 -7.92 -19.39
CA ILE A 108 -5.20 -7.71 -19.89
C ILE A 108 -5.41 -8.63 -21.09
N GLY A 109 -6.43 -9.49 -21.02
CA GLY A 109 -6.77 -10.39 -22.13
C GLY A 109 -5.61 -11.31 -22.57
N GLY A 110 -4.68 -11.64 -21.66
CA GLY A 110 -3.50 -12.46 -21.94
C GLY A 110 -2.28 -11.72 -22.49
N THR A 111 -2.35 -10.40 -22.68
CA THR A 111 -1.19 -9.57 -23.00
C THR A 111 -0.66 -8.93 -21.73
N GLN A 112 0.62 -9.12 -21.43
CA GLN A 112 1.29 -8.55 -20.26
C GLN A 112 2.11 -7.31 -20.66
N ASP A 113 1.88 -6.21 -19.96
CA ASP A 113 2.70 -5.01 -19.99
C ASP A 113 3.45 -4.85 -18.66
N ASN A 114 4.69 -4.39 -18.72
CA ASN A 114 5.45 -3.99 -17.54
C ASN A 114 5.36 -2.48 -17.42
N CYS A 115 4.76 -2.03 -16.32
CA CYS A 115 4.45 -0.64 -16.06
C CYS A 115 5.31 -0.09 -14.92
N SER A 116 5.50 1.23 -14.96
CA SER A 116 5.95 2.01 -13.83
C SER A 116 5.04 3.21 -13.62
N ALA A 117 4.92 3.64 -12.38
CA ALA A 117 4.13 4.79 -12.00
C ALA A 117 4.74 5.49 -10.79
N THR A 118 4.61 6.81 -10.73
CA THR A 118 4.94 7.58 -9.53
C THR A 118 3.66 8.11 -8.93
N PHE A 119 3.44 7.78 -7.66
CA PHE A 119 2.33 8.26 -6.86
C PHE A 119 2.84 9.41 -6.00
N VAL A 120 2.19 10.57 -6.07
CA VAL A 120 2.52 11.75 -5.27
C VAL A 120 1.38 12.01 -4.30
N LYS A 121 1.68 12.12 -3.01
CA LYS A 121 0.65 12.32 -1.97
C LYS A 121 -0.04 13.68 -2.13
N ASN A 122 -1.36 13.67 -1.94
CA ASN A 122 -2.22 14.87 -2.01
C ASN A 122 -2.32 15.61 -0.68
#